data_AF-A0A1G3LV16-F1
#
_entry.id   AF-A0A1G3LV16-F1
#
_cell.length_a   1.000
_cell.length_b   1.000
_cell.length_c   1.000
_cell.angle_alpha   90.00
_cell.angle_beta   90.00
_cell.angle_gamma   90.00
#
_symmetry.space_group_name_H-M   'P 1'
#
loop_
_entity.id
_entity.type
_entity.pdbx_description
1 polymer ?
#
loop_
_entity_poly.entity_id
_entity_poly.type
_entity_poly.pdbx_seq_one_letter_code
_entity_poly.pdbx_strand_id
1 'polypeptide(L)'
;MSCIVLHMRNIAQRVLIAACAALFYSCATIGPEEVKQESGFYYGFGSGVTASEAAVEAKRDLISNALTETAKRRIKIDPEAAQSYELPKLQSIAKGKTGGQETVVLRIKATEWEKYERARETRIRTELQEKFASLKDGYGQPLADRMLEAGRMLDRLAREGLTGQDSFLLSAAIEAFCRDISSRISISTSPGSGFIGLETRFAAVIRSGDDEPTGSLPLRVEWTAKDAEPAAIAATSGPDGMLALAYPEAESFRNTGLRLAVSTDFSRWAPSSEVLKDIDGASRVQTSFRHFDDAGKFFSGEVLVPGGPFTAGAVARDKRAARKEAPRQADTPDIYIDRYPVTNALYQMYLEDTKAQDLPEYWDNPQYNQPDQPVIGISYDDAVGFASWLSAQLGVAKRLPTEDEWEKAARGGQDVIYPWGDQSPTDGVRANYSGNGRFSSTSPVGSFEAGKNAYGIYDMAGNVWQWTSTNRGTGRLIVKGGSWMDGPADLRVSNRREIDPSKGYVDVGFRLLREVAHE
;
A
#
# COMPACT_ATOMS: atom_id res chain seq x y z
N MET A 1 -26.76 44.40 26.45
CA MET A 1 -26.36 45.40 25.44
C MET A 1 -24.86 45.32 25.28
N SER A 2 -24.42 45.03 24.06
CA SER A 2 -23.06 44.72 23.62
C SER A 2 -22.05 45.86 23.78
N CYS A 3 -20.75 45.53 23.90
CA CYS A 3 -19.64 46.12 23.12
C CYS A 3 -18.26 45.44 23.42
N ILE A 4 -17.85 44.51 22.52
CA ILE A 4 -16.58 44.39 21.73
C ILE A 4 -15.44 45.42 22.06
N VAL A 5 -14.10 45.19 22.07
CA VAL A 5 -13.13 44.08 21.80
C VAL A 5 -11.70 44.49 22.31
N LEU A 6 -10.86 43.46 22.58
CA LEU A 6 -9.39 43.29 22.81
C LEU A 6 -8.37 44.32 22.23
N HIS A 7 -7.04 44.33 22.48
CA HIS A 7 -6.05 43.89 23.49
C HIS A 7 -4.65 44.21 22.85
N MET A 8 -3.73 44.90 23.53
CA MET A 8 -2.31 45.02 23.12
C MET A 8 -1.39 45.02 24.36
N ARG A 9 -0.30 44.24 24.33
CA ARG A 9 0.68 44.08 25.42
C ARG A 9 2.12 44.37 24.94
N ASN A 10 2.78 45.21 25.73
CA ASN A 10 4.22 45.29 26.07
C ASN A 10 5.29 45.61 25.00
N ILE A 11 5.73 46.88 25.04
CA ILE A 11 6.98 47.40 24.47
C ILE A 11 7.70 48.24 25.55
N ALA A 12 9.03 48.03 25.63
CA ALA A 12 10.10 48.97 26.03
C ALA A 12 10.38 49.37 27.50
N GLN A 13 11.71 49.57 27.70
CA GLN A 13 12.45 50.33 28.72
C GLN A 13 12.77 49.67 30.07
N ARG A 14 14.06 49.32 30.25
CA ARG A 14 14.87 49.72 31.42
C ARG A 14 16.35 49.94 31.04
N VAL A 15 16.91 51.01 31.57
CA VAL A 15 18.23 51.61 31.32
C VAL A 15 18.95 51.73 32.69
N LEU A 16 20.28 51.52 32.67
CA LEU A 16 21.34 52.06 33.54
C LEU A 16 21.80 51.38 34.87
N ILE A 17 23.14 51.27 34.94
CA ILE A 17 24.10 51.32 36.10
C ILE A 17 24.61 49.98 36.67
N ALA A 18 25.87 49.65 36.39
CA ALA A 18 26.95 49.58 37.40
C ALA A 18 28.34 49.42 36.74
N ALA A 19 29.26 50.32 37.12
CA ALA A 19 30.63 50.41 36.62
C ALA A 19 31.62 49.62 37.50
N CYS A 20 32.60 48.95 36.88
CA CYS A 20 33.93 48.71 37.43
C CYS A 20 34.91 48.31 36.31
N ALA A 21 35.69 49.26 35.82
CA ALA A 21 36.92 49.00 35.10
C ALA A 21 37.91 50.12 35.45
N ALA A 22 38.96 49.77 36.20
CA ALA A 22 40.16 50.60 36.37
C ALA A 22 41.39 49.73 36.05
N LEU A 23 41.88 49.92 34.83
CA LEU A 23 43.29 50.02 34.40
C LEU A 23 44.32 49.08 35.05
N PHE A 24 44.90 48.17 34.24
CA PHE A 24 46.36 48.00 34.09
C PHE A 24 46.71 47.36 32.72
N TYR A 25 47.88 47.73 32.21
CA TYR A 25 48.35 47.72 30.82
C TYR A 25 48.71 46.36 30.20
N SER A 26 48.68 46.35 28.86
CA SER A 26 49.61 45.65 27.94
C SER A 26 49.45 44.15 27.70
N CYS A 27 48.64 43.81 26.69
CA CYS A 27 49.14 43.16 25.47
C CYS A 27 48.08 43.39 24.38
N ALA A 28 48.40 44.13 23.32
CA ALA A 28 47.48 44.32 22.21
C ALA A 28 47.26 42.98 21.49
N THR A 29 46.21 42.28 21.87
CA THR A 29 45.69 41.10 21.18
C THR A 29 44.60 41.58 20.24
N ILE A 30 44.92 41.71 18.95
CA ILE A 30 43.96 42.10 17.92
C ILE A 30 42.88 41.01 17.84
N GLY A 31 41.75 41.26 18.48
CA GLY A 31 40.56 40.43 18.36
C GLY A 31 39.87 40.66 17.00
N PRO A 32 39.04 39.72 16.52
CA PRO A 32 38.26 39.90 15.29
C PRO A 32 37.38 41.16 15.28
N GLU A 33 36.93 41.58 16.47
CA GLU A 33 36.15 42.79 16.74
C GLU A 33 36.86 44.09 16.27
N GLU A 34 38.19 44.05 16.14
CA GLU A 34 39.04 45.20 15.84
C GLU A 34 39.43 45.30 14.36
N VAL A 35 39.08 44.30 13.54
CA VAL A 35 39.41 44.29 12.12
C VAL A 35 38.35 45.03 11.32
N LYS A 36 38.67 46.26 10.89
CA LYS A 36 37.81 47.03 9.98
C LYS A 36 37.72 46.31 8.63
N GLN A 37 36.53 45.84 8.28
CA GLN A 37 36.27 45.21 6.99
C GLN A 37 36.28 46.25 5.87
N GLU A 38 37.01 45.94 4.80
CA GLU A 38 37.14 46.75 3.60
C GLU A 38 36.16 46.25 2.53
N SER A 39 35.59 47.17 1.76
CA SER A 39 34.80 46.80 0.58
C SER A 39 35.67 46.06 -0.44
N GLY A 40 35.11 45.01 -1.06
CA GLY A 40 35.82 44.19 -2.06
C GLY A 40 36.65 43.05 -1.49
N PHE A 41 36.49 42.71 -0.20
CA PHE A 41 37.12 41.55 0.44
C PHE A 41 36.10 40.67 1.15
N TYR A 42 36.36 39.36 1.15
CA TYR A 42 35.71 38.41 2.04
C TYR A 42 36.63 38.07 3.20
N TYR A 43 36.03 37.89 4.38
CA TYR A 43 36.74 37.66 5.63
C TYR A 43 36.29 36.34 6.24
N GLY A 44 37.20 35.67 6.93
CA GLY A 44 36.86 34.55 7.79
C GLY A 44 37.63 34.61 9.09
N PHE A 45 36.93 34.27 10.17
CA PHE A 45 37.49 34.24 11.51
C PHE A 45 37.56 32.80 12.03
N GLY A 46 38.64 32.51 12.74
CA GLY A 46 38.80 31.22 13.41
C GLY A 46 39.56 31.31 14.71
N SER A 47 39.23 30.38 15.60
CA SER A 47 39.75 30.20 16.94
C SER A 47 40.08 28.72 17.17
N GLY A 48 41.15 28.43 17.89
CA GLY A 48 41.56 27.05 18.11
C GLY A 48 42.54 26.90 19.25
N VAL A 49 42.74 25.66 19.72
CA VAL A 49 43.78 25.34 20.71
C VAL A 49 45.16 25.53 20.07
N THR A 50 45.27 25.24 18.77
CA THR A 50 46.47 25.47 17.98
C THR A 50 46.24 26.50 16.88
N ALA A 51 47.33 27.12 16.41
CA ALA A 51 47.28 28.05 15.28
C ALA A 51 46.79 27.36 13.99
N SER A 52 47.01 26.06 13.86
CA SER A 52 46.52 25.25 12.74
C SER A 52 44.99 25.09 12.79
N GLU A 53 44.43 24.78 13.96
CA GLU A 53 42.99 24.69 14.16
C GLU A 53 42.30 26.03 13.88
N ALA A 54 42.85 27.12 14.42
CA ALA A 54 42.34 28.47 14.17
C ALA A 54 42.36 28.80 12.66
N ALA A 55 43.41 28.40 11.93
CA ALA A 55 43.49 28.63 10.49
C ALA A 55 42.48 27.80 9.67
N VAL A 56 42.23 26.55 10.07
CA VAL A 56 41.20 25.70 9.45
C VAL A 56 39.81 26.30 9.67
N GLU A 57 39.51 26.74 10.89
CA GLU A 57 38.23 27.40 11.19
C GLU A 57 38.08 28.71 10.42
N ALA A 58 39.10 29.55 10.38
CA ALA A 58 39.07 30.81 9.65
C ALA A 58 38.89 30.61 8.14
N LYS A 59 39.49 29.57 7.58
CA LYS A 59 39.30 29.19 6.17
C LYS A 59 37.86 28.73 5.91
N ARG A 60 37.30 27.90 6.78
CA ARG A 60 35.90 27.44 6.71
C ARG A 60 34.93 28.62 6.74
N ASP A 61 35.13 29.52 7.70
CA ASP A 61 34.31 30.73 7.86
C ASP A 61 34.43 31.66 6.64
N LEU A 62 35.65 31.85 6.12
CA LEU A 62 35.89 32.65 4.91
C LEU A 62 35.11 32.11 3.70
N ILE A 63 35.19 30.80 3.46
CA ILE A 63 34.49 30.13 2.35
C ILE A 63 32.97 30.27 2.53
N SER A 64 32.47 30.02 3.75
CA SER A 64 31.06 30.19 4.10
C SER A 64 30.55 31.59 3.80
N ASN A 65 31.30 32.62 4.18
CA ASN A 65 30.95 34.03 3.96
C ASN A 65 30.99 34.39 2.47
N ALA A 66 32.06 34.00 1.76
CA ALA A 66 32.21 34.29 0.34
C ALA A 66 31.13 33.61 -0.52
N LEU A 67 30.79 32.35 -0.24
CA LEU A 67 29.68 31.64 -0.87
C LEU A 67 28.33 32.29 -0.53
N THR A 68 28.13 32.70 0.73
CA THR A 68 26.87 33.32 1.17
C THR A 68 26.59 34.62 0.43
N GLU A 69 27.60 35.47 0.30
CA GLU A 69 27.53 36.73 -0.45
C GLU A 69 27.29 36.50 -1.94
N THR A 70 28.02 35.56 -2.54
CA THR A 70 27.92 35.26 -3.99
C THR A 70 26.56 34.64 -4.35
N ALA A 71 26.08 33.69 -3.54
CA ALA A 71 24.84 32.96 -3.80
C ALA A 71 23.58 33.66 -3.27
N LYS A 72 23.72 34.82 -2.60
CA LYS A 72 22.63 35.56 -1.92
C LYS A 72 21.77 34.68 -0.98
N ARG A 73 22.36 33.62 -0.42
CA ARG A 73 21.71 32.71 0.53
C ARG A 73 22.75 32.21 1.52
N ARG A 74 22.37 31.98 2.77
CA ARG A 74 23.30 31.52 3.81
C ARG A 74 23.77 30.09 3.48
N ILE A 75 25.05 29.92 3.22
CA ILE A 75 25.69 28.63 2.96
C ILE A 75 26.66 28.36 4.10
N LYS A 76 26.45 27.26 4.83
CA LYS A 76 27.42 26.74 5.79
C LYS A 76 28.17 25.60 5.12
N ILE A 77 29.50 25.63 5.23
CA ILE A 77 30.36 24.55 4.74
C ILE A 77 30.86 23.71 5.91
N ASP A 78 30.80 22.39 5.76
CA ASP A 78 31.38 21.44 6.71
C ASP A 78 32.93 21.56 6.71
N PRO A 79 33.61 21.33 7.86
CA PRO A 79 35.07 21.33 7.92
C PRO A 79 35.78 20.45 6.87
N GLU A 80 35.23 19.28 6.53
CA GLU A 80 35.80 18.39 5.52
C GLU A 80 35.68 18.98 4.10
N ALA A 81 34.52 19.55 3.77
CA ALA A 81 34.30 20.22 2.50
C ALA A 81 35.22 21.45 2.33
N ALA A 82 35.50 22.19 3.41
CA ALA A 82 36.42 23.33 3.39
C ALA A 82 37.89 22.94 3.10
N GLN A 83 38.27 21.68 3.34
CA GLN A 83 39.62 21.20 3.00
C GLN A 83 39.83 21.09 1.50
N SER A 84 38.78 20.77 0.73
CA SER A 84 38.85 20.65 -0.75
C SER A 84 39.11 21.98 -1.48
N TYR A 85 39.02 23.12 -0.78
CA TYR A 85 39.28 24.44 -1.34
C TYR A 85 40.78 24.79 -1.33
N GLU A 86 41.42 24.81 -2.49
CA GLU A 86 42.83 25.18 -2.66
C GLU A 86 43.00 26.68 -2.91
N LEU A 87 42.62 27.52 -1.94
CA LEU A 87 42.66 28.97 -2.07
C LEU A 87 44.13 29.49 -2.13
N PRO A 88 44.56 30.15 -3.23
CA PRO A 88 45.92 30.62 -3.35
C PRO A 88 46.18 31.84 -2.47
N LYS A 89 47.30 31.83 -1.74
CA LYS A 89 47.88 32.98 -1.02
C LYS A 89 46.92 33.68 -0.04
N LEU A 90 46.21 32.92 0.79
CA LEU A 90 45.43 33.47 1.91
C LEU A 90 46.33 34.31 2.83
N GLN A 91 46.00 35.60 2.97
CA GLN A 91 46.73 36.50 3.86
C GLN A 91 46.06 36.54 5.22
N SER A 92 46.83 36.24 6.28
CA SER A 92 46.42 36.54 7.65
C SER A 92 46.62 38.03 7.91
N ILE A 93 45.57 38.72 8.31
CA ILE A 93 45.61 40.16 8.62
C ILE A 93 45.65 40.46 10.11
N ALA A 94 45.23 39.48 10.91
CA ALA A 94 45.37 39.51 12.37
C ALA A 94 45.68 38.09 12.86
N LYS A 95 46.57 38.00 13.85
CA LYS A 95 46.83 36.81 14.65
C LYS A 95 46.89 37.24 16.10
N GLY A 96 46.32 36.45 16.99
CA GLY A 96 46.27 36.79 18.41
C GLY A 96 46.10 35.57 19.30
N LYS A 97 46.10 35.84 20.59
CA LYS A 97 45.72 34.88 21.63
C LYS A 97 44.65 35.48 22.49
N THR A 98 43.47 34.87 22.54
CA THR A 98 42.35 35.34 23.36
C THR A 98 41.89 34.21 24.25
N GLY A 99 41.88 34.41 25.57
CA GLY A 99 41.41 33.40 26.52
C GLY A 99 42.16 32.06 26.49
N GLY A 100 43.43 32.05 26.05
CA GLY A 100 44.24 30.82 25.91
C GLY A 100 44.09 30.10 24.56
N GLN A 101 43.26 30.60 23.65
CA GLN A 101 43.11 30.09 22.29
C GLN A 101 43.87 30.96 21.28
N GLU A 102 44.42 30.32 20.25
CA GLU A 102 44.99 30.98 19.08
C GLU A 102 43.84 31.50 18.21
N THR A 103 43.95 32.74 17.71
CA THR A 103 42.95 33.35 16.83
C THR A 103 43.60 33.85 15.55
N VAL A 104 42.86 33.76 14.44
CA VAL A 104 43.33 34.26 13.14
C VAL A 104 42.16 34.81 12.32
N VAL A 105 42.44 35.92 11.63
CA VAL A 105 41.54 36.49 10.63
C VAL A 105 42.21 36.35 9.27
N LEU A 106 41.52 35.70 8.34
CA LEU A 106 41.91 35.58 6.95
C LEU A 106 41.07 36.51 6.08
N ARG A 107 41.66 36.99 4.98
CA ARG A 107 40.90 37.67 3.93
C ARG A 107 41.30 37.19 2.54
N ILE A 108 40.37 37.35 1.60
CA ILE A 108 40.60 37.19 0.16
C ILE A 108 39.94 38.35 -0.59
N LYS A 109 40.56 38.84 -1.68
CA LYS A 109 39.91 39.82 -2.55
C LYS A 109 38.72 39.17 -3.24
N ALA A 110 37.59 39.87 -3.34
CA ALA A 110 36.40 39.37 -4.02
C ALA A 110 36.70 38.95 -5.48
N THR A 111 37.52 39.72 -6.20
CA THR A 111 37.93 39.38 -7.57
C THR A 111 38.82 38.13 -7.67
N GLU A 112 39.65 37.87 -6.66
CA GLU A 112 40.48 36.65 -6.59
C GLU A 112 39.62 35.43 -6.24
N TRP A 113 38.65 35.60 -5.33
CA TRP A 113 37.65 34.59 -5.02
C TRP A 113 36.83 34.24 -6.27
N GLU A 114 36.26 35.22 -6.97
CA GLU A 114 35.49 35.00 -8.19
C GLU A 114 36.29 34.28 -9.28
N LYS A 115 37.57 34.64 -9.46
CA LYS A 115 38.46 33.97 -10.41
C LYS A 115 38.72 32.52 -10.00
N TYR A 116 38.98 32.28 -8.72
CA TYR A 116 39.19 30.95 -8.18
C TYR A 116 37.94 30.08 -8.35
N GLU A 117 36.76 30.58 -7.96
CA GLU A 117 35.52 29.82 -8.02
C GLU A 117 35.17 29.48 -9.47
N ARG A 118 35.25 30.43 -10.41
CA ARG A 118 35.06 30.13 -11.85
C ARG A 118 35.98 29.03 -12.36
N ALA A 119 37.26 29.05 -11.98
CA ALA A 119 38.23 28.04 -12.39
C ALA A 119 37.95 26.67 -11.75
N ARG A 120 37.50 26.67 -10.49
CA ARG A 120 37.08 25.47 -9.75
C ARG A 120 35.85 24.84 -10.38
N GLU A 121 34.79 25.61 -10.60
CA GLU A 121 33.57 25.14 -11.26
C GLU A 121 33.85 24.57 -12.65
N THR A 122 34.66 25.27 -13.45
CA THR A 122 35.05 24.82 -14.79
C THR A 122 35.75 23.46 -14.74
N ARG A 123 36.72 23.28 -13.83
CA ARG A 123 37.45 22.03 -13.66
C ARG A 123 36.54 20.86 -13.31
N ILE A 124 35.62 21.07 -12.35
CA ILE A 124 34.65 20.04 -11.94
C ILE A 124 33.72 19.69 -13.10
N ARG A 125 33.21 20.70 -13.83
CA ARG A 125 32.34 20.47 -15.00
C ARG A 125 33.06 19.70 -16.09
N THR A 126 34.29 20.07 -16.45
CA THR A 126 35.07 19.36 -17.47
C THR A 126 35.33 17.90 -17.08
N GLU A 127 35.77 17.65 -15.85
CA GLU A 127 36.00 16.29 -15.34
C GLU A 127 34.72 15.44 -15.42
N LEU A 128 33.59 15.98 -14.96
CA LEU A 128 32.31 15.26 -14.97
C LEU A 128 31.76 15.10 -16.38
N GLN A 129 32.02 16.05 -17.28
CA GLN A 129 31.59 15.96 -18.67
C GLN A 129 32.35 14.87 -19.44
N GLU A 130 33.66 14.71 -19.20
CA GLU A 130 34.45 13.61 -19.76
C GLU A 130 33.99 12.23 -19.24
N LYS A 131 33.70 12.15 -17.93
CA LYS A 131 33.11 10.93 -17.33
C LYS A 131 31.75 10.61 -17.92
N PHE A 132 30.87 11.61 -18.06
CA PHE A 132 29.55 11.42 -18.63
C PHE A 132 29.59 11.06 -20.12
N ALA A 133 30.53 11.62 -20.90
CA ALA A 133 30.75 11.20 -22.28
C ALA A 133 31.12 9.70 -22.35
N SER A 134 32.08 9.27 -21.53
CA SER A 134 32.49 7.87 -21.43
C SER A 134 31.34 6.94 -21.01
N LEU A 135 30.45 7.40 -20.14
CA LEU A 135 29.27 6.65 -19.68
C LEU A 135 28.22 6.42 -20.80
N LYS A 136 28.07 7.40 -21.69
CA LYS A 136 27.17 7.29 -22.86
C LYS A 136 27.74 6.32 -23.89
N ASP A 137 29.05 6.34 -24.08
CA ASP A 137 29.76 5.51 -25.07
C ASP A 137 30.07 4.09 -24.56
N GLY A 138 29.88 3.84 -23.26
CA GLY A 138 30.14 2.56 -22.57
C GLY A 138 29.19 1.43 -22.94
N TYR A 139 29.15 1.04 -24.22
CA TYR A 139 28.52 -0.20 -24.69
C TYR A 139 29.14 -1.40 -23.93
N GLY A 140 28.30 -2.16 -23.22
CA GLY A 140 28.71 -3.38 -22.49
C GLY A 140 28.85 -3.23 -20.98
N GLN A 141 28.76 -2.02 -20.40
CA GLN A 141 28.65 -1.88 -18.94
C GLN A 141 27.25 -2.26 -18.45
N PRO A 142 27.11 -2.98 -17.31
CA PRO A 142 25.82 -3.26 -16.70
C PRO A 142 25.01 -1.97 -16.46
N LEU A 143 23.70 -2.04 -16.68
CA LEU A 143 22.80 -0.89 -16.53
C LEU A 143 22.89 -0.26 -15.14
N ALA A 144 22.98 -1.12 -14.12
CA ALA A 144 23.10 -0.74 -12.72
C ALA A 144 24.33 0.14 -12.46
N ASP A 145 25.47 -0.22 -13.02
CA ASP A 145 26.72 0.54 -12.87
C ASP A 145 26.63 1.89 -13.56
N ARG A 146 25.96 1.94 -14.72
CA ARG A 146 25.74 3.20 -15.45
C ARG A 146 24.86 4.16 -14.66
N MET A 147 23.79 3.65 -14.06
CA MET A 147 22.90 4.42 -13.20
C MET A 147 23.59 4.89 -11.91
N LEU A 148 24.41 4.03 -11.29
CA LEU A 148 25.22 4.37 -10.14
C LEU A 148 26.15 5.55 -10.43
N GLU A 149 26.90 5.48 -11.51
CA GLU A 149 27.88 6.50 -11.85
C GLU A 149 27.19 7.82 -12.21
N ALA A 150 26.10 7.79 -12.98
CA ALA A 150 25.26 8.96 -13.24
C ALA A 150 24.74 9.60 -11.93
N GLY A 151 24.26 8.77 -11.00
CA GLY A 151 23.83 9.19 -9.68
C GLY A 151 24.90 9.90 -8.86
N ARG A 152 26.12 9.34 -8.83
CA ARG A 152 27.27 9.96 -8.16
C ARG A 152 27.66 11.29 -8.78
N MET A 153 27.56 11.43 -10.10
CA MET A 153 27.81 12.70 -10.78
C MET A 153 26.77 13.76 -10.38
N LEU A 154 25.48 13.39 -10.30
CA LEU A 154 24.42 14.29 -9.82
C LEU A 154 24.61 14.70 -8.36
N ASP A 155 24.91 13.74 -7.47
CA ASP A 155 25.21 14.00 -6.06
C ASP A 155 26.39 14.95 -5.89
N ARG A 156 27.47 14.76 -6.68
CA ARG A 156 28.62 15.66 -6.67
C ARG A 156 28.24 17.05 -7.15
N LEU A 157 27.51 17.19 -8.26
CA LEU A 157 27.04 18.49 -8.74
C LEU A 157 26.16 19.20 -7.71
N ALA A 158 25.29 18.47 -7.02
CA ALA A 158 24.43 19.01 -5.97
C ALA A 158 25.22 19.50 -4.75
N ARG A 159 26.16 18.69 -4.24
CA ARG A 159 27.05 19.07 -3.11
C ARG A 159 27.88 20.31 -3.43
N GLU A 160 28.30 20.45 -4.69
CA GLU A 160 29.09 21.59 -5.15
C GLU A 160 28.24 22.82 -5.52
N GLY A 161 26.91 22.75 -5.39
CA GLY A 161 26.02 23.85 -5.73
C GLY A 161 25.92 24.15 -7.23
N LEU A 162 26.34 23.21 -8.09
CA LEU A 162 26.48 23.38 -9.54
C LEU A 162 25.20 23.00 -10.30
N THR A 163 24.04 23.07 -9.66
CA THR A 163 22.73 22.63 -10.16
C THR A 163 21.76 23.76 -10.54
N GLY A 164 22.13 25.05 -10.38
CA GLY A 164 21.26 26.22 -10.63
C GLY A 164 21.64 27.13 -11.81
N GLN A 165 20.61 27.61 -12.52
CA GLN A 165 20.43 28.57 -13.65
C GLN A 165 21.57 28.99 -14.61
N ASP A 166 22.84 28.97 -14.22
CA ASP A 166 23.99 29.06 -15.14
C ASP A 166 24.61 27.67 -15.44
N SER A 167 24.09 26.63 -14.79
CA SER A 167 24.51 25.23 -14.95
C SER A 167 23.80 24.46 -16.07
N PHE A 168 23.26 25.16 -17.08
CA PHE A 168 22.53 24.53 -18.16
C PHE A 168 23.51 23.81 -19.09
N LEU A 169 23.61 22.48 -18.95
CA LEU A 169 23.80 21.46 -19.99
C LEU A 169 24.16 20.10 -19.36
N LEU A 170 24.98 20.05 -18.30
CA LEU A 170 25.51 18.77 -17.79
C LEU A 170 24.56 18.06 -16.80
N SER A 171 24.11 18.72 -15.73
CA SER A 171 23.17 18.09 -14.77
C SER A 171 21.89 17.66 -15.47
N ALA A 172 21.28 18.56 -16.24
CA ALA A 172 20.09 18.27 -17.04
C ALA A 172 20.30 17.12 -18.04
N ALA A 173 21.48 17.01 -18.67
CA ALA A 173 21.77 15.89 -19.57
C ALA A 173 21.93 14.57 -18.81
N ILE A 174 22.55 14.58 -17.62
CA ILE A 174 22.67 13.39 -16.77
C ILE A 174 21.29 12.96 -16.25
N GLU A 175 20.46 13.91 -15.82
CA GLU A 175 19.08 13.64 -15.38
C GLU A 175 18.22 13.08 -16.52
N ALA A 176 18.30 13.67 -17.72
CA ALA A 176 17.62 13.17 -18.90
C ALA A 176 18.08 11.75 -19.27
N PHE A 177 19.38 11.46 -19.14
CA PHE A 177 19.94 10.12 -19.34
C PHE A 177 19.39 9.12 -18.32
N CYS A 178 19.36 9.46 -17.03
CA CYS A 178 18.78 8.60 -15.99
C CYS A 178 17.30 8.32 -16.27
N ARG A 179 16.53 9.34 -16.67
CA ARG A 179 15.10 9.20 -16.98
C ARG A 179 14.87 8.36 -18.24
N ASP A 180 15.65 8.54 -19.29
CA ASP A 180 15.56 7.74 -20.54
C ASP A 180 15.91 6.27 -20.33
N ILE A 181 16.93 5.98 -19.51
CA ILE A 181 17.23 4.59 -19.15
C ILE A 181 16.10 3.99 -18.34
N SER A 182 15.62 4.71 -17.32
CA SER A 182 14.65 4.18 -16.38
C SER A 182 13.27 4.01 -16.98
N SER A 183 12.88 4.85 -17.95
CA SER A 183 11.61 4.73 -18.67
C SER A 183 11.49 3.45 -19.49
N ARG A 184 12.62 2.80 -19.77
CA ARG A 184 12.68 1.51 -20.47
C ARG A 184 12.66 0.33 -19.50
N ILE A 185 12.73 0.55 -18.19
CA ILE A 185 12.67 -0.53 -17.20
C ILE A 185 11.22 -0.81 -16.86
N SER A 186 10.82 -2.07 -16.97
CA SER A 186 9.55 -2.57 -16.46
C SER A 186 9.81 -3.58 -15.35
N ILE A 187 8.98 -3.49 -14.30
CA ILE A 187 8.98 -4.42 -13.18
C ILE A 187 7.62 -5.12 -13.18
N SER A 188 7.60 -6.41 -12.95
CA SER A 188 6.38 -7.15 -12.64
C SER A 188 6.62 -8.13 -11.50
N THR A 189 5.55 -8.57 -10.87
CA THR A 189 5.57 -9.52 -9.76
C THR A 189 4.82 -10.78 -10.14
N SER A 190 5.27 -11.91 -9.60
CA SER A 190 4.62 -13.20 -9.71
C SER A 190 4.52 -13.86 -8.34
N PRO A 191 3.35 -14.36 -7.91
CA PRO A 191 2.06 -14.21 -8.58
C PRO A 191 1.60 -12.74 -8.62
N GLY A 192 0.68 -12.43 -9.53
CA GLY A 192 -0.10 -11.18 -9.48
C GLY A 192 -1.08 -11.18 -8.30
N SER A 193 -1.85 -10.10 -8.14
CA SER A 193 -2.76 -9.94 -7.00
C SER A 193 -3.73 -11.11 -6.84
N GLY A 194 -4.04 -11.48 -5.60
CA GLY A 194 -5.00 -12.54 -5.30
C GLY A 194 -4.75 -13.26 -3.99
N PHE A 195 -5.23 -14.50 -3.88
CA PHE A 195 -5.01 -15.33 -2.70
C PHE A 195 -3.67 -16.06 -2.73
N ILE A 196 -3.03 -16.11 -1.57
CA ILE A 196 -1.74 -16.77 -1.37
C ILE A 196 -1.79 -17.63 -0.12
N GLY A 197 -0.95 -18.66 -0.10
CA GLY A 197 -0.76 -19.52 1.07
C GLY A 197 0.72 -19.70 1.37
N LEU A 198 1.02 -20.56 2.35
CA LEU A 198 2.38 -20.77 2.87
C LEU A 198 3.37 -21.26 1.80
N GLU A 199 2.89 -22.00 0.79
CA GLU A 199 3.72 -22.56 -0.29
C GLU A 199 3.86 -21.60 -1.49
N THR A 200 3.20 -20.44 -1.46
CA THR A 200 3.26 -19.48 -2.56
C THR A 200 4.68 -18.91 -2.68
N ARG A 201 5.27 -19.05 -3.87
CA ARG A 201 6.57 -18.48 -4.18
C ARG A 201 6.42 -17.14 -4.87
N PHE A 202 7.22 -16.18 -4.45
CA PHE A 202 7.19 -14.82 -4.98
C PHE A 202 8.44 -14.53 -5.79
N ALA A 203 8.27 -13.81 -6.90
CA ALA A 203 9.35 -13.31 -7.71
C ALA A 203 9.03 -11.90 -8.25
N ALA A 204 10.07 -11.11 -8.46
CA ALA A 204 10.03 -9.93 -9.33
C ALA A 204 10.76 -10.23 -10.63
N VAL A 205 10.22 -9.75 -11.74
CA VAL A 205 10.79 -9.87 -13.08
C VAL A 205 11.07 -8.47 -13.61
N ILE A 206 12.29 -8.24 -14.08
CA ILE A 206 12.76 -6.94 -14.51
C ILE A 206 13.22 -7.03 -15.96
N ARG A 207 12.64 -6.19 -16.81
CA ARG A 207 12.83 -6.23 -18.27
C ARG A 207 13.09 -4.84 -18.82
N SER A 208 13.83 -4.77 -19.93
CA SER A 208 14.07 -3.54 -20.67
C SER A 208 12.93 -3.27 -21.67
N GLY A 209 13.02 -2.14 -22.39
CA GLY A 209 12.02 -1.74 -23.38
C GLY A 209 11.92 -2.68 -24.59
N ASP A 210 12.96 -3.50 -24.82
CA ASP A 210 12.98 -4.54 -25.85
C ASP A 210 12.53 -5.92 -25.29
N ASP A 211 11.92 -5.93 -24.10
CA ASP A 211 11.51 -7.11 -23.32
C ASP A 211 12.66 -8.04 -22.90
N GLU A 212 13.90 -7.59 -23.02
CA GLU A 212 15.08 -8.35 -22.60
C GLU A 212 15.25 -8.34 -21.08
N PRO A 213 15.59 -9.48 -20.45
CA PRO A 213 15.82 -9.52 -19.02
C PRO A 213 16.95 -8.59 -18.58
N THR A 214 16.70 -7.76 -17.57
CA THR A 214 17.65 -6.74 -17.11
C THR A 214 18.12 -7.05 -15.71
N GLY A 215 19.33 -7.60 -15.62
CA GLY A 215 19.91 -8.06 -14.37
C GLY A 215 20.73 -7.03 -13.60
N SER A 216 21.15 -7.44 -12.40
CA SER A 216 22.02 -6.68 -11.48
C SER A 216 21.46 -5.33 -11.00
N LEU A 217 20.16 -5.11 -11.12
CA LEU A 217 19.54 -3.85 -10.71
C LEU A 217 19.29 -3.80 -9.20
N PRO A 218 19.61 -2.68 -8.53
CA PRO A 218 19.26 -2.47 -7.13
C PRO A 218 17.74 -2.33 -7.01
N LEU A 219 17.13 -3.10 -6.11
CA LEU A 219 15.69 -3.09 -5.89
C LEU A 219 15.36 -2.88 -4.42
N ARG A 220 14.22 -2.25 -4.16
CA ARG A 220 13.60 -2.16 -2.84
C ARG A 220 12.32 -2.97 -2.86
N VAL A 221 12.22 -3.92 -1.94
CA VAL A 221 11.07 -4.81 -1.76
C VAL A 221 10.45 -4.48 -0.42
N GLU A 222 9.14 -4.28 -0.38
CA GLU A 222 8.43 -3.87 0.82
C GLU A 222 7.11 -4.62 0.96
N TRP A 223 6.95 -5.33 2.08
CA TRP A 223 5.70 -5.96 2.48
C TRP A 223 5.00 -5.11 3.54
N THR A 224 3.71 -4.89 3.37
CA THR A 224 2.85 -4.19 4.36
C THR A 224 1.60 -5.01 4.63
N ALA A 225 1.15 -5.05 5.88
CA ALA A 225 -0.11 -5.66 6.28
C ALA A 225 -0.77 -4.82 7.37
N LYS A 226 -2.07 -5.03 7.58
CA LYS A 226 -2.80 -4.34 8.66
C LYS A 226 -2.20 -4.76 10.01
N ASP A 227 -1.93 -3.78 10.87
CA ASP A 227 -1.39 -3.99 12.23
C ASP A 227 0.00 -4.67 12.27
N ALA A 228 0.72 -4.68 11.14
CA ALA A 228 2.09 -5.20 11.03
C ALA A 228 3.09 -4.07 10.78
N GLU A 229 4.28 -4.17 11.38
CA GLU A 229 5.41 -3.34 10.99
C GLU A 229 5.83 -3.65 9.54
N PRO A 230 6.01 -2.64 8.66
CA PRO A 230 6.45 -2.86 7.29
C PRO A 230 7.77 -3.61 7.21
N ALA A 231 7.81 -4.68 6.42
CA ALA A 231 9.03 -5.46 6.18
C ALA A 231 9.65 -5.03 4.85
N ALA A 232 10.65 -4.14 4.91
CA ALA A 232 11.38 -3.64 3.74
C ALA A 232 12.80 -4.21 3.66
N ILE A 233 13.21 -4.66 2.47
CA ILE A 233 14.53 -5.23 2.20
C ILE A 233 15.11 -4.63 0.92
N ALA A 234 16.41 -4.33 0.96
CA ALA A 234 17.19 -4.01 -0.23
C ALA A 234 17.66 -5.31 -0.90
N ALA A 235 17.46 -5.41 -2.20
CA ALA A 235 17.78 -6.58 -2.99
C ALA A 235 18.52 -6.18 -4.27
N THR A 236 18.93 -7.18 -5.05
CA THR A 236 19.53 -6.99 -6.38
C THR A 236 19.07 -8.12 -7.28
N SER A 237 18.60 -7.80 -8.49
CA SER A 237 18.14 -8.83 -9.44
C SER A 237 19.30 -9.69 -9.93
N GLY A 238 19.01 -10.97 -10.20
CA GLY A 238 19.93 -11.88 -10.87
C GLY A 238 20.29 -11.40 -12.29
N PRO A 239 21.34 -11.95 -12.91
CA PRO A 239 21.73 -11.59 -14.27
C PRO A 239 20.64 -11.87 -15.32
N ASP A 240 19.70 -12.76 -15.00
CA ASP A 240 18.53 -13.14 -15.77
C ASP A 240 17.32 -12.22 -15.54
N GLY A 241 17.48 -11.09 -14.86
CA GLY A 241 16.40 -10.14 -14.56
C GLY A 241 15.38 -10.68 -13.55
N MET A 242 15.65 -11.80 -12.88
CA MET A 242 14.75 -12.38 -11.88
C MET A 242 15.23 -12.09 -10.46
N LEU A 243 14.29 -11.89 -9.55
CA LEU A 243 14.55 -11.82 -8.12
C LEU A 243 13.53 -12.69 -7.38
N ALA A 244 13.99 -13.75 -6.72
CA ALA A 244 13.16 -14.48 -5.78
C ALA A 244 12.92 -13.63 -4.53
N LEU A 245 11.66 -13.54 -4.09
CA LEU A 245 11.24 -12.70 -2.96
C LEU A 245 10.90 -13.58 -1.77
N ALA A 246 11.52 -13.30 -0.63
CA ALA A 246 11.15 -13.92 0.64
C ALA A 246 9.83 -13.31 1.15
N TYR A 247 8.94 -14.18 1.60
CA TYR A 247 7.71 -13.79 2.29
C TYR A 247 8.00 -13.54 3.78
N PRO A 248 7.39 -12.54 4.44
CA PRO A 248 7.63 -12.27 5.86
C PRO A 248 7.17 -13.42 6.76
N GLU A 249 8.02 -13.84 7.70
CA GLU A 249 7.69 -14.95 8.62
C GLU A 249 6.74 -14.56 9.76
N ALA A 250 6.60 -13.26 10.04
CA ALA A 250 5.82 -12.76 11.16
C ALA A 250 4.33 -13.11 11.04
N GLU A 251 3.72 -13.55 12.15
CA GLU A 251 2.30 -13.94 12.20
C GLU A 251 1.34 -12.81 11.78
N SER A 252 1.74 -11.55 11.96
CA SER A 252 0.98 -10.37 11.55
C SER A 252 0.80 -10.24 10.03
N PHE A 253 1.52 -11.03 9.23
CA PHE A 253 1.31 -11.14 7.78
C PHE A 253 0.43 -12.33 7.39
N ARG A 254 0.10 -13.22 8.33
CA ARG A 254 -0.76 -14.40 8.08
C ARG A 254 -2.24 -14.05 8.23
N ASN A 255 -3.09 -14.78 7.51
CA ASN A 255 -4.56 -14.67 7.58
C ASN A 255 -5.08 -13.22 7.46
N THR A 256 -4.40 -12.38 6.67
CA THR A 256 -4.68 -10.95 6.56
C THR A 256 -4.49 -10.45 5.14
N GLY A 257 -5.02 -9.26 4.86
CA GLY A 257 -4.70 -8.52 3.64
C GLY A 257 -3.31 -7.89 3.74
N LEU A 258 -2.53 -8.04 2.68
CA LEU A 258 -1.16 -7.52 2.62
C LEU A 258 -0.82 -7.00 1.22
N ARG A 259 0.20 -6.14 1.12
CA ARG A 259 0.68 -5.58 -0.14
C ARG A 259 2.17 -5.82 -0.26
N LEU A 260 2.57 -6.23 -1.45
CA LEU A 260 3.95 -6.26 -1.92
C LEU A 260 4.19 -5.03 -2.79
N ALA A 261 5.22 -4.27 -2.50
CA ALA A 261 5.73 -3.24 -3.38
C ALA A 261 7.17 -3.55 -3.79
N VAL A 262 7.48 -3.39 -5.07
CA VAL A 262 8.82 -3.53 -5.63
C VAL A 262 9.14 -2.29 -6.45
N SER A 263 10.30 -1.67 -6.22
CA SER A 263 10.80 -0.54 -6.99
C SER A 263 12.29 -0.69 -7.24
N THR A 264 12.85 0.13 -8.13
CA THR A 264 14.30 0.38 -8.13
C THR A 264 14.72 1.05 -6.81
N ASP A 265 16.00 0.94 -6.50
CA ASP A 265 16.63 1.51 -5.31
C ASP A 265 17.93 2.22 -5.69
N PHE A 266 17.91 3.02 -6.75
CA PHE A 266 19.10 3.74 -7.23
C PHE A 266 19.51 4.84 -6.26
N SER A 267 18.54 5.49 -5.62
CA SER A 267 18.79 6.58 -4.66
C SER A 267 19.60 6.13 -3.44
N ARG A 268 19.65 4.82 -3.12
CA ARG A 268 20.50 4.28 -2.04
C ARG A 268 21.98 4.64 -2.21
N TRP A 269 22.42 4.81 -3.45
CA TRP A 269 23.81 5.11 -3.77
C TRP A 269 24.13 6.61 -3.78
N ALA A 270 23.11 7.44 -3.94
CA ALA A 270 23.21 8.90 -3.98
C ALA A 270 21.97 9.51 -3.31
N PRO A 271 21.85 9.46 -1.97
CA PRO A 271 20.63 9.85 -1.26
C PRO A 271 20.25 11.33 -1.40
N SER A 272 21.21 12.19 -1.78
CA SER A 272 20.95 13.61 -2.04
C SER A 272 20.31 13.88 -3.40
N SER A 273 20.34 12.90 -4.32
CA SER A 273 19.81 13.05 -5.68
C SER A 273 18.29 12.91 -5.70
N GLU A 274 17.59 14.02 -5.91
CA GLU A 274 16.13 14.01 -6.00
C GLU A 274 15.63 13.28 -7.27
N VAL A 275 16.37 13.38 -8.37
CA VAL A 275 16.02 12.68 -9.61
C VAL A 275 16.04 11.17 -9.46
N LEU A 276 16.97 10.61 -8.69
CA LEU A 276 16.98 9.17 -8.43
C LEU A 276 15.81 8.74 -7.54
N LYS A 277 15.40 9.57 -6.57
CA LYS A 277 14.20 9.30 -5.75
C LYS A 277 12.93 9.32 -6.60
N ASP A 278 12.82 10.29 -7.51
CA ASP A 278 11.72 10.36 -8.47
C ASP A 278 11.66 9.09 -9.32
N ILE A 279 12.81 8.62 -9.80
CA ILE A 279 12.93 7.40 -10.62
C ILE A 279 12.52 6.17 -9.80
N ASP A 280 13.02 6.02 -8.58
CA ASP A 280 12.65 4.93 -7.68
C ASP A 280 11.15 4.93 -7.41
N GLY A 281 10.55 6.08 -7.14
CA GLY A 281 9.10 6.23 -6.98
C GLY A 281 8.32 5.88 -8.25
N ALA A 282 8.77 6.32 -9.42
CA ALA A 282 8.11 6.08 -10.70
C ALA A 282 8.16 4.60 -11.14
N SER A 283 9.20 3.87 -10.73
CA SER A 283 9.35 2.44 -11.02
C SER A 283 8.50 1.53 -10.12
N ARG A 284 7.87 2.09 -9.07
CA ARG A 284 7.21 1.30 -8.02
C ARG A 284 5.97 0.57 -8.55
N VAL A 285 6.01 -0.75 -8.45
CA VAL A 285 4.89 -1.65 -8.72
C VAL A 285 4.34 -2.17 -7.41
N GLN A 286 3.02 -2.24 -7.30
CA GLN A 286 2.34 -2.72 -6.10
C GLN A 286 1.33 -3.82 -6.44
N THR A 287 1.35 -4.88 -5.64
CA THR A 287 0.50 -6.06 -5.77
C THR A 287 -0.17 -6.33 -4.43
N SER A 288 -1.45 -6.67 -4.46
CA SER A 288 -2.26 -6.89 -3.26
C SER A 288 -2.56 -8.37 -3.11
N PHE A 289 -2.43 -8.88 -1.90
CA PHE A 289 -2.73 -10.26 -1.60
C PHE A 289 -3.62 -10.38 -0.37
N ARG A 290 -4.29 -11.52 -0.25
CA ARG A 290 -4.80 -11.98 1.04
C ARG A 290 -4.23 -13.36 1.32
N HIS A 291 -3.51 -13.46 2.43
CA HIS A 291 -2.90 -14.71 2.85
C HIS A 291 -3.89 -15.56 3.65
N PHE A 292 -3.85 -16.88 3.46
CA PHE A 292 -4.46 -17.86 4.37
C PHE A 292 -3.46 -18.97 4.67
N ASP A 293 -3.36 -19.39 5.92
CA ASP A 293 -2.63 -20.62 6.24
C ASP A 293 -3.34 -21.85 5.62
N ASP A 294 -4.68 -21.80 5.52
CA ASP A 294 -5.50 -22.88 4.96
C ASP A 294 -6.73 -22.28 4.24
N ALA A 295 -6.54 -21.90 2.96
CA ALA A 295 -7.63 -21.41 2.11
C ALA A 295 -8.73 -22.47 1.95
N GLY A 296 -8.37 -23.75 2.01
CA GLY A 296 -9.31 -24.86 2.13
C GLY A 296 -10.24 -24.59 3.31
N LYS A 297 -9.79 -24.70 4.56
CA LYS A 297 -10.67 -24.48 5.73
C LYS A 297 -11.48 -23.19 5.71
N PHE A 298 -10.93 -22.11 5.17
CA PHE A 298 -11.63 -20.82 5.13
C PHE A 298 -12.80 -20.81 4.13
N PHE A 299 -12.67 -21.50 3.00
CA PHE A 299 -13.68 -21.55 1.92
C PHE A 299 -14.35 -22.93 1.72
N SER A 300 -13.88 -23.99 2.41
CA SER A 300 -14.20 -25.41 2.20
C SER A 300 -15.11 -26.01 3.25
N GLY A 301 -15.89 -25.18 3.95
CA GLY A 301 -17.16 -25.69 4.45
C GLY A 301 -18.03 -26.02 3.25
N GLU A 302 -17.72 -27.05 2.47
CA GLU A 302 -18.54 -27.57 1.38
C GLU A 302 -19.06 -28.94 1.79
N VAL A 303 -20.24 -29.28 1.29
CA VAL A 303 -20.87 -30.57 1.53
C VAL A 303 -21.24 -31.18 0.20
N LEU A 304 -20.83 -32.43 -0.02
CA LEU A 304 -21.26 -33.22 -1.17
C LEU A 304 -22.76 -33.49 -1.06
N VAL A 305 -23.50 -33.07 -2.07
CA VAL A 305 -24.91 -33.44 -2.28
C VAL A 305 -24.91 -34.45 -3.43
N PRO A 306 -25.23 -35.73 -3.17
CA PRO A 306 -25.26 -36.75 -4.20
C PRO A 306 -26.27 -36.40 -5.31
N GLY A 307 -25.87 -36.66 -6.55
CA GLY A 307 -26.65 -36.49 -7.77
C GLY A 307 -27.79 -37.52 -7.90
N GLY A 308 -28.53 -37.44 -8.99
CA GLY A 308 -29.62 -38.34 -9.32
C GLY A 308 -31.04 -37.81 -9.07
N PRO A 309 -32.06 -38.63 -9.38
CA PRO A 309 -33.45 -38.20 -9.37
C PRO A 309 -34.00 -37.99 -7.96
N PHE A 310 -34.86 -37.00 -7.79
CA PHE A 310 -35.62 -36.76 -6.56
C PHE A 310 -36.97 -36.09 -6.85
N THR A 311 -37.84 -36.06 -5.84
CA THR A 311 -39.12 -35.33 -5.93
C THR A 311 -38.95 -33.93 -5.33
N ALA A 312 -38.84 -32.92 -6.19
CA ALA A 312 -38.88 -31.51 -5.80
C ALA A 312 -40.33 -31.06 -5.52
N GLY A 313 -40.51 -30.00 -4.74
CA GLY A 313 -41.82 -29.49 -4.32
C GLY A 313 -42.34 -30.09 -3.00
N ALA A 314 -43.49 -29.62 -2.55
CA ALA A 314 -44.03 -29.93 -1.24
C ALA A 314 -44.31 -31.43 -1.06
N VAL A 315 -43.95 -31.94 0.13
CA VAL A 315 -44.31 -33.31 0.53
C VAL A 315 -45.82 -33.40 0.76
N ALA A 316 -46.42 -34.58 0.50
CA ALA A 316 -47.87 -34.77 0.55
C ALA A 316 -48.55 -34.39 1.89
N ARG A 317 -47.78 -34.44 2.98
CA ARG A 317 -48.24 -34.10 4.33
C ARG A 317 -48.20 -32.59 4.65
N ASP A 318 -47.51 -31.78 3.84
CA ASP A 318 -47.56 -30.33 4.01
C ASP A 318 -48.83 -29.76 3.36
N LYS A 319 -49.87 -29.57 4.16
CA LYS A 319 -51.17 -29.03 3.70
C LYS A 319 -51.18 -27.53 3.49
N ARG A 320 -50.06 -26.84 3.76
CA ARG A 320 -49.90 -25.39 3.61
C ARG A 320 -49.32 -24.99 2.25
N ALA A 321 -48.87 -25.96 1.46
CA ALA A 321 -48.22 -25.76 0.16
C ALA A 321 -49.14 -25.06 -0.83
N ALA A 322 -48.65 -23.99 -1.45
CA ALA A 322 -49.33 -23.35 -2.55
C ALA A 322 -49.21 -24.20 -3.83
N ARG A 323 -50.08 -23.95 -4.83
CA ARG A 323 -50.03 -24.65 -6.12
C ARG A 323 -48.65 -24.57 -6.81
N LYS A 324 -47.95 -23.44 -6.65
CA LYS A 324 -46.58 -23.25 -7.17
C LYS A 324 -45.55 -24.22 -6.58
N GLU A 325 -45.86 -24.82 -5.43
CA GLU A 325 -45.00 -25.76 -4.71
C GLU A 325 -45.38 -27.22 -5.02
N ALA A 326 -46.23 -27.49 -6.02
CA ALA A 326 -46.64 -28.85 -6.32
C ALA A 326 -45.45 -29.79 -6.60
N PRO A 327 -45.51 -31.07 -6.15
CA PRO A 327 -44.44 -32.03 -6.38
C PRO A 327 -44.15 -32.24 -7.87
N ARG A 328 -42.88 -32.39 -8.22
CA ARG A 328 -42.40 -32.71 -9.58
C ARG A 328 -41.12 -33.55 -9.53
N GLN A 329 -40.91 -34.36 -10.55
CA GLN A 329 -39.62 -35.05 -10.72
C GLN A 329 -38.55 -34.05 -11.14
N ALA A 330 -37.38 -34.17 -10.56
CA ALA A 330 -36.19 -33.40 -10.88
C ALA A 330 -34.96 -34.32 -10.79
N ASP A 331 -33.90 -33.94 -11.50
CA ASP A 331 -32.63 -34.66 -11.51
C ASP A 331 -31.51 -33.62 -11.41
N THR A 332 -30.49 -33.89 -10.61
CA THR A 332 -29.35 -32.97 -10.40
C THR A 332 -28.05 -33.74 -10.50
N PRO A 333 -26.95 -33.10 -10.93
CA PRO A 333 -25.63 -33.70 -10.82
C PRO A 333 -25.19 -33.84 -9.35
N ASP A 334 -24.10 -34.55 -9.13
CA ASP A 334 -23.33 -34.41 -7.90
C ASP A 334 -22.79 -32.98 -7.81
N ILE A 335 -22.94 -32.35 -6.65
CA ILE A 335 -22.44 -30.99 -6.40
C ILE A 335 -21.81 -30.91 -5.01
N TYR A 336 -20.85 -30.02 -4.86
CA TYR A 336 -20.42 -29.55 -3.54
C TYR A 336 -21.12 -28.22 -3.27
N ILE A 337 -21.88 -28.10 -2.20
CA ILE A 337 -22.55 -26.85 -1.84
C ILE A 337 -21.94 -26.29 -0.56
N ASP A 338 -21.79 -24.97 -0.45
CA ASP A 338 -21.18 -24.37 0.75
C ASP A 338 -22.00 -24.76 2.02
N ARG A 339 -21.45 -24.63 3.21
CA ARG A 339 -22.13 -24.99 4.46
C ARG A 339 -23.01 -23.85 4.96
N TYR A 340 -22.62 -22.63 4.60
CA TYR A 340 -23.24 -21.37 4.99
C TYR A 340 -23.50 -20.50 3.75
N PRO A 341 -24.41 -19.51 3.82
CA PRO A 341 -24.45 -18.40 2.87
C PRO A 341 -23.14 -17.62 2.86
N VAL A 342 -22.87 -16.89 1.77
CA VAL A 342 -21.71 -16.00 1.67
C VAL A 342 -21.84 -14.89 2.71
N THR A 343 -20.77 -14.65 3.48
CA THR A 343 -20.76 -13.66 4.56
C THR A 343 -20.26 -12.30 4.09
N ASN A 344 -20.50 -11.26 4.89
CA ASN A 344 -19.95 -9.92 4.64
C ASN A 344 -18.42 -9.92 4.63
N ALA A 345 -17.75 -10.70 5.49
CA ALA A 345 -16.30 -10.80 5.48
C ALA A 345 -15.77 -11.34 4.13
N LEU A 346 -16.43 -12.35 3.57
CA LEU A 346 -16.10 -12.89 2.24
C LEU A 346 -16.40 -11.88 1.14
N TYR A 347 -17.54 -11.20 1.20
CA TYR A 347 -17.91 -10.21 0.19
C TYR A 347 -17.01 -8.96 0.23
N GLN A 348 -16.53 -8.55 1.40
CA GLN A 348 -15.58 -7.45 1.55
C GLN A 348 -14.27 -7.75 0.80
N MET A 349 -13.84 -9.01 0.75
CA MET A 349 -12.63 -9.41 0.00
C MET A 349 -12.80 -9.17 -1.49
N TYR A 350 -13.98 -9.51 -2.02
CA TYR A 350 -14.34 -9.24 -3.40
C TYR A 350 -14.33 -7.74 -3.70
N LEU A 351 -14.93 -6.92 -2.84
CA LEU A 351 -14.96 -5.46 -3.00
C LEU A 351 -13.55 -4.85 -2.99
N GLU A 352 -12.69 -5.28 -2.06
CA GLU A 352 -11.31 -4.81 -1.92
C GLU A 352 -10.45 -5.18 -3.14
N ASP A 353 -10.56 -6.42 -3.62
CA ASP A 353 -9.74 -6.93 -4.74
C ASP A 353 -10.18 -6.31 -6.08
N THR A 354 -11.49 -6.22 -6.31
CA THR A 354 -12.04 -5.64 -7.56
C THR A 354 -12.07 -4.12 -7.58
N LYS A 355 -11.82 -3.46 -6.43
CA LYS A 355 -11.97 -2.02 -6.27
C LYS A 355 -13.36 -1.54 -6.70
N ALA A 356 -14.38 -2.34 -6.38
CA ALA A 356 -15.77 -2.05 -6.71
C ALA A 356 -16.14 -0.63 -6.26
N GLN A 357 -16.74 0.13 -7.17
CA GLN A 357 -17.20 1.50 -6.89
C GLN A 357 -18.57 1.49 -6.21
N ASP A 358 -19.41 0.53 -6.57
CA ASP A 358 -20.74 0.36 -6.03
C ASP A 358 -20.71 -0.67 -4.89
N LEU A 359 -21.24 -0.26 -3.73
CA LEU A 359 -21.37 -1.10 -2.54
C LEU A 359 -22.81 -1.64 -2.46
N PRO A 360 -23.02 -2.79 -1.78
CA PRO A 360 -24.37 -3.29 -1.50
C PRO A 360 -25.27 -2.25 -0.81
N GLU A 361 -26.58 -2.28 -1.07
CA GLU A 361 -27.56 -1.24 -0.68
C GLU A 361 -27.61 -0.94 0.84
N TYR A 362 -27.12 -1.86 1.68
CA TYR A 362 -27.11 -1.74 3.15
C TYR A 362 -25.71 -1.85 3.76
N TRP A 363 -24.65 -1.73 2.97
CA TRP A 363 -23.27 -1.97 3.40
C TRP A 363 -22.82 -1.04 4.53
N ASP A 364 -23.25 0.21 4.53
CA ASP A 364 -22.86 1.19 5.56
C ASP A 364 -23.64 1.05 6.88
N ASN A 365 -24.58 0.10 6.95
CA ASN A 365 -25.38 -0.11 8.16
C ASN A 365 -24.77 -1.24 9.02
N PRO A 366 -24.27 -0.94 10.23
CA PRO A 366 -23.63 -1.93 11.10
C PRO A 366 -24.58 -3.02 11.60
N GLN A 367 -25.91 -2.85 11.49
CA GLN A 367 -26.88 -3.89 11.80
C GLN A 367 -26.85 -5.06 10.79
N TYR A 368 -26.38 -4.79 9.56
CA TYR A 368 -26.42 -5.70 8.42
C TYR A 368 -25.05 -6.08 7.86
N ASN A 369 -24.00 -5.37 8.26
CA ASN A 369 -22.64 -5.55 7.75
C ASN A 369 -21.65 -6.08 8.81
N GLN A 370 -22.11 -6.94 9.74
CA GLN A 370 -21.16 -7.63 10.63
C GLN A 370 -20.44 -8.76 9.87
N PRO A 371 -19.15 -9.04 10.15
CA PRO A 371 -18.33 -9.97 9.37
C PRO A 371 -18.95 -11.36 9.14
N ASP A 372 -19.56 -11.94 10.17
CA ASP A 372 -20.12 -13.30 10.13
C ASP A 372 -21.60 -13.37 9.71
N GLN A 373 -22.23 -12.22 9.44
CA GLN A 373 -23.58 -12.19 8.89
C GLN A 373 -23.55 -12.52 7.38
N PRO A 374 -24.62 -13.13 6.84
CA PRO A 374 -24.76 -13.27 5.39
C PRO A 374 -24.78 -11.89 4.73
N VAL A 375 -24.11 -11.76 3.59
CA VAL A 375 -24.20 -10.54 2.77
C VAL A 375 -25.61 -10.42 2.19
N ILE A 376 -26.13 -9.20 2.22
CA ILE A 376 -27.46 -8.82 1.73
C ILE A 376 -27.39 -7.49 0.96
N GLY A 377 -28.50 -7.05 0.37
CA GLY A 377 -28.54 -5.80 -0.38
C GLY A 377 -27.81 -5.88 -1.73
N ILE A 378 -27.67 -7.09 -2.26
CA ILE A 378 -26.99 -7.37 -3.53
C ILE A 378 -27.98 -7.86 -4.60
N SER A 379 -27.76 -7.44 -5.85
CA SER A 379 -28.48 -7.95 -7.00
C SER A 379 -28.06 -9.39 -7.36
N TYR A 380 -28.78 -10.03 -8.29
CA TYR A 380 -28.34 -11.33 -8.80
C TYR A 380 -27.01 -11.22 -9.55
N ASP A 381 -26.81 -10.16 -10.33
CA ASP A 381 -25.59 -9.96 -11.11
C ASP A 381 -24.38 -9.73 -10.19
N ASP A 382 -24.57 -9.07 -9.05
CA ASP A 382 -23.53 -8.95 -8.00
C ASP A 382 -23.12 -10.32 -7.46
N ALA A 383 -24.09 -11.20 -7.17
CA ALA A 383 -23.81 -12.57 -6.72
C ALA A 383 -23.06 -13.39 -7.79
N VAL A 384 -23.41 -13.21 -9.07
CA VAL A 384 -22.71 -13.85 -10.20
C VAL A 384 -21.29 -13.30 -10.36
N GLY A 385 -21.11 -11.99 -10.21
CA GLY A 385 -19.80 -11.34 -10.21
C GLY A 385 -18.89 -11.88 -9.11
N PHE A 386 -19.42 -11.99 -7.89
CA PHE A 386 -18.73 -12.62 -6.78
C PHE A 386 -18.38 -14.09 -7.06
N ALA A 387 -19.31 -14.89 -7.59
CA ALA A 387 -19.06 -16.29 -7.91
C ALA A 387 -17.96 -16.46 -8.96
N SER A 388 -17.96 -15.60 -9.99
CA SER A 388 -16.96 -15.60 -11.06
C SER A 388 -15.58 -15.21 -10.53
N TRP A 389 -15.53 -14.16 -9.70
CA TRP A 389 -14.30 -13.76 -9.01
C TRP A 389 -13.76 -14.89 -8.13
N LEU A 390 -14.59 -15.48 -7.27
CA LEU A 390 -14.15 -16.55 -6.38
C LEU A 390 -13.68 -17.79 -7.17
N SER A 391 -14.31 -18.08 -8.30
CA SER A 391 -13.88 -19.15 -9.21
C SER A 391 -12.47 -18.92 -9.73
N ALA A 392 -12.17 -17.71 -10.20
CA ALA A 392 -10.84 -17.34 -10.68
C ALA A 392 -9.79 -17.43 -9.58
N GLN A 393 -10.15 -17.03 -8.35
CA GLN A 393 -9.26 -17.04 -7.22
C GLN A 393 -8.94 -18.47 -6.71
N LEU A 394 -9.90 -19.39 -6.77
CA LEU A 394 -9.74 -20.76 -6.27
C LEU A 394 -9.34 -21.77 -7.36
N GLY A 395 -9.42 -21.39 -8.64
CA GLY A 395 -9.19 -22.31 -9.76
C GLY A 395 -10.26 -23.40 -9.91
N VAL A 396 -11.46 -23.19 -9.36
CA VAL A 396 -12.59 -24.13 -9.42
C VAL A 396 -13.86 -23.41 -9.86
N ALA A 397 -14.74 -24.08 -10.59
CA ALA A 397 -16.00 -23.50 -11.05
C ALA A 397 -17.00 -23.38 -9.89
N LYS A 398 -17.19 -22.16 -9.37
CA LYS A 398 -18.23 -21.79 -8.41
C LYS A 398 -19.38 -21.08 -9.12
N ARG A 399 -20.62 -21.41 -8.76
CA ARG A 399 -21.83 -20.73 -9.28
C ARG A 399 -22.95 -20.74 -8.26
N LEU A 400 -23.98 -19.93 -8.53
CA LEU A 400 -25.24 -20.03 -7.79
C LEU A 400 -25.94 -21.36 -8.10
N PRO A 401 -26.63 -21.95 -7.11
CA PRO A 401 -27.42 -23.15 -7.33
C PRO A 401 -28.64 -22.85 -8.22
N THR A 402 -29.10 -23.85 -8.96
CA THR A 402 -30.47 -23.86 -9.46
C THR A 402 -31.46 -24.07 -8.30
N GLU A 403 -32.74 -23.81 -8.53
CA GLU A 403 -33.80 -24.09 -7.56
C GLU A 403 -33.78 -25.55 -7.10
N ASP A 404 -33.58 -26.49 -8.03
CA ASP A 404 -33.59 -27.93 -7.74
C ASP A 404 -32.36 -28.38 -6.97
N GLU A 405 -31.18 -27.90 -7.35
CA GLU A 405 -29.94 -28.15 -6.60
C GLU A 405 -30.04 -27.62 -5.17
N TRP A 406 -30.54 -26.39 -4.99
CA TRP A 406 -30.76 -25.79 -3.67
C TRP A 406 -31.74 -26.62 -2.86
N GLU A 407 -32.87 -27.04 -3.46
CA GLU A 407 -33.89 -27.78 -2.74
C GLU A 407 -33.44 -29.18 -2.35
N LYS A 408 -32.72 -29.87 -3.25
CA LYS A 408 -32.13 -31.17 -2.95
C LYS A 408 -31.10 -31.09 -1.83
N ALA A 409 -30.26 -30.04 -1.85
CA ALA A 409 -29.34 -29.75 -0.75
C ALA A 409 -30.09 -29.52 0.56
N ALA A 410 -31.16 -28.70 0.55
CA ALA A 410 -31.94 -28.35 1.74
C ALA A 410 -32.56 -29.59 2.41
N ARG A 411 -33.03 -30.55 1.60
CA ARG A 411 -33.62 -31.82 2.04
C ARG A 411 -32.67 -32.73 2.80
N GLY A 412 -31.35 -32.61 2.60
CA GLY A 412 -30.37 -33.45 3.30
C GLY A 412 -30.56 -34.95 3.05
N GLY A 413 -31.04 -35.34 1.86
CA GLY A 413 -31.34 -36.73 1.53
C GLY A 413 -32.65 -37.27 2.14
N GLN A 414 -33.53 -36.39 2.62
CA GLN A 414 -34.80 -36.76 3.25
C GLN A 414 -36.00 -36.07 2.60
N ASP A 415 -37.16 -36.73 2.63
CA ASP A 415 -38.42 -36.11 2.26
C ASP A 415 -38.99 -35.37 3.46
N VAL A 416 -38.65 -34.08 3.62
CA VAL A 416 -38.97 -33.27 4.82
C VAL A 416 -39.63 -31.93 4.47
N ILE A 417 -40.37 -31.36 5.43
CA ILE A 417 -40.99 -30.02 5.30
C ILE A 417 -39.97 -28.90 5.52
N TYR A 418 -39.13 -29.03 6.55
CA TYR A 418 -38.05 -28.12 6.91
C TYR A 418 -36.70 -28.86 6.83
N PRO A 419 -35.55 -28.16 6.73
CA PRO A 419 -34.25 -28.83 6.58
C PRO A 419 -33.92 -29.85 7.68
N TRP A 420 -34.41 -29.63 8.90
CA TRP A 420 -34.21 -30.50 10.07
C TRP A 420 -35.32 -31.56 10.28
N GLY A 421 -36.33 -31.61 9.41
CA GLY A 421 -37.49 -32.49 9.57
C GLY A 421 -38.83 -31.76 9.52
N ASP A 422 -39.86 -32.33 10.13
CA ASP A 422 -41.24 -31.81 10.01
C ASP A 422 -41.70 -30.94 11.19
N GLN A 423 -40.83 -30.82 12.20
CA GLN A 423 -41.11 -30.04 13.40
C GLN A 423 -41.12 -28.55 13.04
N SER A 424 -42.18 -27.85 13.45
CA SER A 424 -42.30 -26.40 13.28
C SER A 424 -41.11 -25.67 13.95
N PRO A 425 -40.56 -24.60 13.34
CA PRO A 425 -39.45 -23.82 13.92
C PRO A 425 -39.85 -22.96 15.13
N THR A 426 -41.10 -23.06 15.60
CA THR A 426 -41.66 -22.23 16.68
C THR A 426 -41.01 -22.44 18.05
N ASP A 427 -40.10 -23.40 18.19
CA ASP A 427 -39.25 -23.54 19.37
C ASP A 427 -38.12 -22.48 19.43
N GLY A 428 -37.92 -21.70 18.35
CA GLY A 428 -36.98 -20.59 18.30
C GLY A 428 -35.49 -21.00 18.24
N VAL A 429 -35.19 -22.29 18.17
CA VAL A 429 -33.80 -22.81 18.22
C VAL A 429 -33.30 -23.37 16.89
N ARG A 430 -34.13 -23.33 15.84
CA ARG A 430 -33.84 -23.97 14.55
C ARG A 430 -33.58 -23.03 13.38
N ALA A 431 -34.06 -21.80 13.43
CA ALA A 431 -33.89 -20.86 12.35
C ALA A 431 -34.00 -19.42 12.83
N ASN A 432 -33.41 -18.50 12.06
CA ASN A 432 -33.67 -17.08 12.22
C ASN A 432 -34.89 -16.65 11.39
N TYR A 433 -35.95 -16.19 12.02
CA TYR A 433 -37.20 -15.83 11.37
C TYR A 433 -37.97 -14.81 12.21
N SER A 434 -38.99 -14.17 11.63
CA SER A 434 -39.78 -13.15 12.29
C SER A 434 -40.52 -13.73 13.50
N GLY A 435 -40.20 -13.21 14.68
CA GLY A 435 -40.77 -13.70 15.93
C GLY A 435 -40.07 -14.92 16.53
N ASN A 436 -38.82 -15.22 16.13
CA ASN A 436 -38.01 -16.25 16.82
C ASN A 436 -37.57 -15.83 18.24
N GLY A 437 -37.66 -14.54 18.58
CA GLY A 437 -37.29 -13.99 19.88
C GLY A 437 -35.79 -13.88 20.17
N ARG A 438 -34.91 -14.10 19.17
CA ARG A 438 -33.44 -14.07 19.34
C ARG A 438 -32.73 -12.98 18.54
N PHE A 439 -33.16 -12.73 17.30
CA PHE A 439 -32.55 -11.73 16.42
C PHE A 439 -33.63 -10.86 15.76
N SER A 440 -33.30 -9.59 15.53
CA SER A 440 -34.15 -8.61 14.83
C SER A 440 -33.61 -8.21 13.45
N SER A 441 -32.55 -8.89 13.00
CA SER A 441 -31.92 -8.81 11.68
C SER A 441 -31.27 -10.16 11.37
N THR A 442 -30.44 -10.23 10.32
CA THR A 442 -29.64 -11.42 10.03
C THR A 442 -28.78 -11.83 11.23
N SER A 443 -28.67 -13.13 11.47
CA SER A 443 -27.81 -13.70 12.50
C SER A 443 -26.47 -14.08 11.89
N PRO A 444 -25.40 -14.19 12.69
CA PRO A 444 -24.19 -14.88 12.25
C PRO A 444 -24.54 -16.24 11.66
N VAL A 445 -23.90 -16.61 10.55
CA VAL A 445 -24.16 -17.90 9.90
C VAL A 445 -23.88 -19.05 10.87
N GLY A 446 -24.68 -20.12 10.81
CA GLY A 446 -24.51 -21.28 11.69
C GLY A 446 -24.99 -21.10 13.14
N SER A 447 -25.65 -19.99 13.48
CA SER A 447 -26.15 -19.72 14.84
C SER A 447 -27.18 -20.74 15.38
N PHE A 448 -27.79 -21.54 14.50
CA PHE A 448 -28.89 -22.46 14.83
C PHE A 448 -28.48 -23.91 14.60
N GLU A 449 -27.79 -24.49 15.57
CA GLU A 449 -27.28 -25.87 15.51
C GLU A 449 -28.39 -26.91 15.29
N ALA A 450 -29.55 -26.76 15.93
CA ALA A 450 -30.70 -27.64 15.75
C ALA A 450 -31.43 -27.45 14.40
N GLY A 451 -30.98 -26.46 13.61
CA GLY A 451 -31.50 -26.10 12.30
C GLY A 451 -30.74 -26.71 11.12
N LYS A 452 -29.56 -27.30 11.35
CA LYS A 452 -28.81 -27.94 10.28
C LYS A 452 -29.55 -29.18 9.78
N ASN A 453 -29.45 -29.46 8.48
CA ASN A 453 -30.01 -30.68 7.92
C ASN A 453 -29.09 -31.89 8.14
N ALA A 454 -29.49 -33.07 7.66
CA ALA A 454 -28.72 -34.30 7.81
C ALA A 454 -27.35 -34.30 7.09
N TYR A 455 -27.15 -33.39 6.14
CA TYR A 455 -25.85 -33.14 5.49
C TYR A 455 -24.99 -32.14 6.28
N GLY A 456 -25.52 -31.54 7.35
CA GLY A 456 -24.80 -30.54 8.14
C GLY A 456 -24.75 -29.16 7.48
N ILE A 457 -25.66 -28.88 6.54
CA ILE A 457 -25.79 -27.57 5.91
C ILE A 457 -26.68 -26.69 6.80
N TYR A 458 -26.22 -25.48 7.09
CA TYR A 458 -26.90 -24.52 7.96
C TYR A 458 -27.68 -23.50 7.14
N ASP A 459 -28.62 -22.83 7.81
CA ASP A 459 -29.35 -21.68 7.28
C ASP A 459 -30.03 -21.95 5.93
N MET A 460 -30.42 -23.21 5.67
CA MET A 460 -31.29 -23.56 4.54
C MET A 460 -32.75 -23.14 4.80
N ALA A 461 -33.06 -22.69 6.02
CA ALA A 461 -34.35 -22.14 6.40
C ALA A 461 -34.14 -20.91 7.28
N GLY A 462 -34.69 -19.76 6.86
CA GLY A 462 -34.54 -18.49 7.55
C GLY A 462 -33.19 -17.81 7.30
N ASN A 463 -32.87 -16.84 8.14
CA ASN A 463 -31.76 -15.90 8.01
C ASN A 463 -31.91 -15.04 6.75
N VAL A 464 -31.65 -15.55 5.55
CA VAL A 464 -31.83 -14.82 4.29
C VAL A 464 -32.45 -15.72 3.23
N TRP A 465 -33.31 -15.13 2.39
CA TRP A 465 -33.61 -15.69 1.08
C TRP A 465 -32.31 -15.82 0.28
N GLN A 466 -32.18 -16.87 -0.51
CA GLN A 466 -30.96 -17.15 -1.27
C GLN A 466 -31.24 -17.15 -2.77
N TRP A 467 -30.51 -16.31 -3.51
CA TRP A 467 -30.51 -16.29 -4.97
C TRP A 467 -30.26 -17.69 -5.56
N THR A 468 -31.05 -18.04 -6.58
CA THR A 468 -30.82 -19.19 -7.45
C THR A 468 -30.74 -18.74 -8.90
N SER A 469 -30.10 -19.54 -9.75
CA SER A 469 -29.97 -19.27 -11.19
C SER A 469 -31.25 -19.58 -11.99
N THR A 470 -32.33 -20.03 -11.34
CA THR A 470 -33.55 -20.48 -12.03
C THR A 470 -34.48 -19.32 -12.39
N ASN A 471 -34.68 -19.14 -13.70
CA ASN A 471 -35.69 -18.27 -14.30
C ASN A 471 -36.81 -19.12 -14.91
N ARG A 472 -38.07 -18.77 -14.67
CA ARG A 472 -39.25 -19.48 -15.22
C ARG A 472 -39.91 -18.78 -16.41
N GLY A 473 -39.17 -17.91 -17.10
CA GLY A 473 -39.63 -17.14 -18.26
C GLY A 473 -40.40 -15.87 -17.90
N THR A 474 -40.34 -15.43 -16.63
CA THR A 474 -41.07 -14.26 -16.12
C THR A 474 -40.21 -12.99 -16.09
N GLY A 475 -38.92 -13.09 -16.44
CA GLY A 475 -37.93 -12.03 -16.23
C GLY A 475 -37.51 -11.87 -14.76
N ARG A 476 -37.99 -12.76 -13.88
CA ARG A 476 -37.66 -12.81 -12.46
C ARG A 476 -36.88 -14.08 -12.13
N LEU A 477 -36.11 -14.03 -11.04
CA LEU A 477 -35.38 -15.18 -10.54
C LEU A 477 -35.95 -15.70 -9.23
N ILE A 478 -35.79 -17.00 -9.03
CA ILE A 478 -36.24 -17.69 -7.84
C ILE A 478 -35.24 -17.46 -6.70
N VAL A 479 -35.77 -17.12 -5.53
CA VAL A 479 -35.07 -17.24 -4.25
C VAL A 479 -35.73 -18.29 -3.36
N LYS A 480 -34.92 -18.92 -2.51
CA LYS A 480 -35.31 -20.04 -1.64
C LYS A 480 -34.95 -19.79 -0.16
N GLY A 481 -35.60 -20.51 0.76
CA GLY A 481 -35.21 -20.60 2.18
C GLY A 481 -35.98 -19.74 3.18
N GLY A 482 -36.62 -18.64 2.77
CA GLY A 482 -37.18 -17.68 3.72
C GLY A 482 -36.09 -16.86 4.43
N SER A 483 -36.49 -15.82 5.15
CA SER A 483 -35.56 -14.90 5.81
C SER A 483 -35.91 -14.62 7.28
N TRP A 484 -35.07 -13.81 7.92
CA TRP A 484 -35.32 -13.23 9.24
C TRP A 484 -36.61 -12.39 9.31
N MET A 485 -37.15 -11.95 8.17
CA MET A 485 -38.39 -11.17 8.09
C MET A 485 -39.66 -12.03 7.94
N ASP A 486 -39.50 -13.31 7.59
CA ASP A 486 -40.63 -14.18 7.26
C ASP A 486 -41.08 -15.06 8.43
N GLY A 487 -42.29 -15.60 8.37
CA GLY A 487 -42.84 -16.45 9.42
C GLY A 487 -42.49 -17.94 9.24
N PRO A 488 -42.80 -18.80 10.24
CA PRO A 488 -42.59 -20.26 10.16
C PRO A 488 -43.17 -20.97 8.94
N ALA A 489 -44.22 -20.43 8.32
CA ALA A 489 -44.83 -20.98 7.12
C ALA A 489 -44.00 -20.70 5.86
N ASP A 490 -43.09 -19.73 5.88
CA ASP A 490 -42.30 -19.38 4.70
C ASP A 490 -40.97 -20.12 4.63
N LEU A 491 -40.53 -20.71 5.74
CA LEU A 491 -39.24 -21.41 5.86
C LEU A 491 -39.25 -22.85 5.33
N ARG A 492 -40.34 -23.27 4.68
CA ARG A 492 -40.48 -24.63 4.16
C ARG A 492 -39.56 -24.82 2.96
N VAL A 493 -38.96 -26.01 2.86
CA VAL A 493 -38.00 -26.36 1.80
C VAL A 493 -38.59 -26.15 0.39
N SER A 494 -39.88 -26.43 0.20
CA SER A 494 -40.57 -26.26 -1.08
C SER A 494 -40.94 -24.81 -1.42
N ASN A 495 -40.92 -23.90 -0.44
CA ASN A 495 -41.35 -22.53 -0.67
C ASN A 495 -40.36 -21.81 -1.60
N ARG A 496 -40.88 -20.83 -2.34
CA ARG A 496 -40.12 -20.05 -3.31
C ARG A 496 -40.73 -18.66 -3.47
N ARG A 497 -39.89 -17.67 -3.75
CA ARG A 497 -40.31 -16.31 -4.12
C ARG A 497 -39.68 -15.97 -5.47
N GLU A 498 -40.41 -15.31 -6.36
CA GLU A 498 -39.89 -14.80 -7.64
C GLU A 498 -39.73 -13.28 -7.53
N ILE A 499 -38.50 -12.80 -7.65
CA ILE A 499 -38.16 -11.39 -7.44
C ILE A 499 -37.33 -10.82 -8.60
N ASP A 500 -37.26 -9.50 -8.63
CA ASP A 500 -36.57 -8.74 -9.67
C ASP A 500 -35.05 -8.90 -9.49
N PRO A 501 -34.32 -9.49 -10.45
CA PRO A 501 -32.89 -9.79 -10.29
C PRO A 501 -32.01 -8.55 -10.26
N SER A 502 -32.50 -7.39 -10.71
CA SER A 502 -31.70 -6.15 -10.80
C SER A 502 -31.65 -5.36 -9.48
N LYS A 503 -32.20 -5.90 -8.39
CA LYS A 503 -32.36 -5.17 -7.12
C LYS A 503 -31.66 -5.87 -5.97
N GLY A 504 -31.08 -5.06 -5.08
CA GLY A 504 -30.71 -5.49 -3.74
C GLY A 504 -31.94 -5.59 -2.84
N TYR A 505 -31.91 -6.50 -1.87
CA TYR A 505 -32.97 -6.65 -0.87
C TYR A 505 -32.35 -6.87 0.52
N VAL A 506 -32.99 -6.32 1.55
CA VAL A 506 -32.51 -6.41 2.94
C VAL A 506 -32.62 -7.83 3.54
N ASP A 507 -33.30 -8.73 2.84
CA ASP A 507 -33.57 -10.09 3.27
C ASP A 507 -33.08 -11.15 2.28
N VAL A 508 -32.35 -10.75 1.22
CA VAL A 508 -31.82 -11.66 0.19
C VAL A 508 -30.29 -11.60 0.15
N GLY A 509 -29.69 -12.76 0.31
CA GLY A 509 -28.28 -13.02 0.06
C GLY A 509 -28.13 -14.19 -0.92
N PHE A 510 -27.06 -14.95 -0.79
CA PHE A 510 -26.81 -16.10 -1.66
C PHE A 510 -25.84 -17.09 -1.03
N ARG A 511 -25.74 -18.25 -1.66
CA ARG A 511 -24.73 -19.26 -1.39
C ARG A 511 -24.22 -19.80 -2.71
N LEU A 512 -23.04 -20.39 -2.70
CA LEU A 512 -22.48 -21.01 -3.90
C LEU A 512 -22.49 -22.53 -3.79
N LEU A 513 -22.35 -23.12 -4.96
CA LEU A 513 -21.93 -24.51 -5.13
C LEU A 513 -20.71 -24.54 -6.04
N ARG A 514 -20.01 -25.68 -6.01
CA ARG A 514 -18.94 -26.08 -6.90
C ARG A 514 -19.35 -27.36 -7.61
N GLU A 515 -19.07 -27.42 -8.91
CA GLU A 515 -19.30 -28.62 -9.70
C GLU A 515 -18.30 -29.72 -9.35
N VAL A 516 -18.73 -30.98 -9.39
CA VAL A 516 -17.82 -32.12 -9.29
C VAL A 516 -17.12 -32.26 -10.63
N ALA A 517 -15.79 -32.15 -10.65
CA ALA A 517 -15.02 -32.45 -11.84
C ALA A 517 -15.20 -33.95 -12.16
N HIS A 518 -15.76 -34.25 -13.32
CA HIS A 518 -15.73 -35.61 -13.86
C HIS A 518 -14.34 -35.84 -14.46
N GLU A 519 -13.57 -36.75 -13.87
CA GLU A 519 -12.31 -37.26 -14.44
C GLU A 519 -12.51 -37.98 -15.77
#